data_AF-A0A5P0YMN4-F1
#
_entry.id   AF-A0A5P0YMN4-F1
#
_cell.length_a   1.000
_cell.length_b   1.000
_cell.length_c   1.000
_cell.angle_alpha   90.00
_cell.angle_beta   90.00
_cell.angle_gamma   90.00
#
_symmetry.space_group_name_H-M   'P 1'
#
loop_
_entity.id
_entity.type
_entity.pdbx_description
1 polymer ?
#
loop_
_entity_poly.entity_id
_entity_poly.type
_entity_poly.pdbx_seq_one_letter_code
_entity_poly.pdbx_strand_id
1 'polypeptide(L)'
;MSSETLTDAARSFADDVVRQMLQAVGIGQDALTGGDVLTQSFEDLGLDSLARVEMASRIQDRFGVDVEEELTGDTSPAELQRLVNTRLDTKA
;
A
#
# COMPACT_ATOMS: atom_id res chain seq x y z
N MET A 1 -0.27 25.45 -21.35
CA MET A 1 0.51 24.81 -20.27
C MET A 1 -0.41 23.99 -19.37
N SER A 2 -1.04 22.94 -19.88
CA SER A 2 -1.94 22.09 -19.08
C SER A 2 -2.09 20.72 -19.73
N SER A 3 -1.03 19.91 -19.72
CA SER A 3 -1.08 18.51 -20.15
C SER A 3 0.06 17.72 -19.50
N GLU A 4 0.14 17.74 -18.16
CA GLU A 4 1.09 16.87 -17.44
C GLU A 4 0.45 16.05 -16.31
N THR A 5 -0.82 16.27 -15.96
CA THR A 5 -1.44 15.59 -14.80
C THR A 5 -2.00 14.19 -15.10
N LEU A 6 -2.12 13.79 -16.37
CA LEU A 6 -2.74 12.50 -16.75
C LEU A 6 -1.78 11.29 -16.69
N THR A 7 -0.47 11.51 -16.61
CA THR A 7 0.51 10.41 -16.58
C THR A 7 0.90 10.01 -15.14
N ASP A 8 0.77 10.92 -14.18
CA ASP A 8 1.23 10.72 -12.81
C ASP A 8 0.28 9.85 -11.97
N ALA A 9 -1.04 10.01 -12.16
CA ALA A 9 -2.07 9.24 -11.45
C ALA A 9 -2.02 7.72 -11.76
N ALA A 10 -1.44 7.32 -12.89
CA ALA A 10 -1.27 5.91 -13.24
C ALA A 10 -0.07 5.26 -12.53
N ARG A 11 0.86 6.07 -11.99
CA ARG A 11 2.04 5.59 -11.24
C ARG A 11 1.84 5.68 -9.72
N SER A 12 1.03 6.60 -9.21
CA SER A 12 0.92 6.85 -7.77
C SER A 12 0.22 5.72 -6.99
N PHE A 13 0.77 5.37 -5.83
CA PHE A 13 0.16 4.48 -4.85
C PHE A 13 -0.75 5.30 -3.92
N ALA A 14 -2.00 5.51 -4.35
CA ALA A 14 -3.00 6.33 -3.65
C ALA A 14 -3.79 5.55 -2.56
N ASP A 15 -4.54 6.25 -1.71
CA ASP A 15 -5.27 5.64 -0.58
C ASP A 15 -6.25 4.54 -1.02
N ASP A 16 -6.89 4.70 -2.17
CA ASP A 16 -7.80 3.71 -2.73
C ASP A 16 -7.05 2.43 -3.14
N VAL A 17 -5.84 2.57 -3.67
CA VAL A 17 -4.95 1.44 -3.98
C VAL A 17 -4.53 0.72 -2.70
N VAL A 18 -4.15 1.47 -1.67
CA VAL A 18 -3.80 0.92 -0.35
C VAL A 18 -4.97 0.09 0.21
N ARG A 19 -6.19 0.64 0.18
CA ARG A 19 -7.40 -0.06 0.64
C ARG A 19 -7.72 -1.29 -0.20
N GLN A 20 -7.54 -1.23 -1.53
CA GLN A 20 -7.68 -2.40 -2.41
C GLN A 20 -6.67 -3.50 -2.06
N MET A 21 -5.40 -3.14 -1.75
CA MET A 21 -4.38 -4.11 -1.34
C MET A 21 -4.74 -4.78 -0.01
N LEU A 22 -5.18 -4.00 0.99
CA LEU A 22 -5.66 -4.53 2.27
C LEU A 22 -6.83 -5.49 2.09
N GLN A 23 -7.80 -5.11 1.24
CA GLN A 23 -8.93 -5.98 0.90
C GLN A 23 -8.47 -7.29 0.24
N ALA A 24 -7.49 -7.21 -0.66
CA ALA A 24 -7.00 -8.36 -1.40
C ALA A 24 -6.31 -9.40 -0.52
N VAL A 25 -5.78 -9.00 0.64
CA VAL A 25 -5.15 -9.90 1.63
C VAL A 25 -6.07 -10.23 2.81
N GLY A 26 -7.36 -9.93 2.72
CA GLY A 26 -8.38 -10.42 3.64
C GLY A 26 -8.92 -9.42 4.66
N ILE A 27 -8.52 -8.14 4.62
CA ILE A 27 -9.16 -7.12 5.47
C ILE A 27 -10.59 -6.86 4.99
N GLY A 28 -11.54 -7.04 5.91
CA GLY A 28 -12.97 -6.84 5.64
C GLY A 28 -13.30 -5.39 5.30
N GLN A 29 -14.33 -5.19 4.46
CA GLN A 29 -14.75 -3.85 4.03
C GLN A 29 -15.12 -2.95 5.22
N ASP A 30 -15.69 -3.50 6.29
CA ASP A 30 -16.05 -2.74 7.48
C ASP A 30 -14.80 -2.09 8.13
N ALA A 31 -13.70 -2.83 8.25
CA ALA A 31 -12.43 -2.31 8.74
C ALA A 31 -11.84 -1.25 7.80
N LEU A 32 -12.02 -1.40 6.48
CA LEU A 32 -11.57 -0.42 5.48
C LEU A 32 -12.38 0.87 5.46
N THR A 33 -13.53 0.94 6.12
CA THR A 33 -14.30 2.20 6.25
C THR A 33 -13.96 2.98 7.51
N GLY A 34 -13.15 2.40 8.42
CA GLY A 34 -12.63 3.06 9.60
C GLY A 34 -11.76 4.27 9.25
N GLY A 35 -11.86 5.32 10.08
CA GLY A 35 -11.07 6.54 9.90
C GLY A 35 -9.58 6.38 10.25
N ASP A 36 -9.24 5.32 10.99
CA ASP A 36 -7.91 5.01 11.53
C ASP A 36 -7.16 3.92 10.77
N VAL A 37 -7.80 3.24 9.81
CA VAL A 37 -7.21 2.10 9.09
C VAL A 37 -5.85 2.41 8.47
N LEU A 38 -5.62 3.62 7.98
CA LEU A 38 -4.35 4.00 7.37
C LEU A 38 -3.22 4.22 8.39
N THR A 39 -3.57 4.47 9.66
CA THR A 39 -2.63 4.82 10.72
C THR A 39 -2.39 3.70 11.73
N GLN A 40 -3.25 2.68 11.75
CA GLN A 40 -3.04 1.48 12.55
C GLN A 40 -1.91 0.63 11.98
N SER A 41 -1.19 -0.08 12.84
CA SER A 41 -0.21 -1.06 12.41
C SER A 41 -0.89 -2.24 11.72
N PHE A 42 -0.17 -2.98 10.87
CA PHE A 42 -0.69 -4.19 10.25
C PHE A 42 -1.10 -5.23 11.30
N GLU A 43 -0.37 -5.36 12.41
CA GLU A 43 -0.76 -6.23 13.52
C GLU A 43 -2.08 -5.79 14.18
N ASP A 44 -2.28 -4.50 14.41
CA ASP A 44 -3.54 -3.96 14.97
C ASP A 44 -4.74 -4.18 14.02
N LEU A 45 -4.47 -4.21 12.71
CA LEU A 45 -5.44 -4.52 11.67
C LEU A 45 -5.72 -6.03 11.53
N GLY A 46 -4.96 -6.88 12.23
CA GLY A 46 -5.06 -8.33 12.12
C GLY A 46 -4.41 -8.90 10.84
N LEU A 47 -3.50 -8.15 10.22
CA LEU A 47 -2.70 -8.62 9.09
C LEU A 47 -1.59 -9.55 9.60
N ASP A 48 -1.71 -10.83 9.28
CA ASP A 48 -0.67 -11.81 9.61
C ASP A 48 0.57 -11.67 8.71
N SER A 49 1.61 -12.47 9.00
CA SER A 49 2.86 -12.44 8.22
C SER A 49 2.68 -12.91 6.78
N LEU A 50 1.81 -13.88 6.52
CA LEU A 50 1.57 -14.39 5.17
C LEU A 50 0.83 -13.35 4.31
N ALA A 51 -0.16 -12.68 4.89
CA ALA A 51 -0.87 -11.57 4.27
C ALA A 51 0.06 -10.41 3.93
N ARG A 52 1.05 -10.10 4.79
CA ARG A 52 2.08 -9.10 4.50
C ARG A 52 2.99 -9.50 3.33
N VAL A 53 3.44 -10.75 3.28
CA VAL A 53 4.22 -11.28 2.14
C VAL A 53 3.42 -11.24 0.83
N GLU A 54 2.14 -11.64 0.88
CA GLU A 54 1.26 -11.56 -0.29
C GLU A 54 1.05 -10.12 -0.75
N MET A 55 0.89 -9.18 0.20
CA MET A 55 0.79 -7.75 -0.11
C MET A 55 2.06 -7.23 -0.79
N ALA A 56 3.25 -7.58 -0.28
CA ALA A 56 4.52 -7.21 -0.90
C ALA A 56 4.64 -7.74 -2.33
N SER A 57 4.31 -9.03 -2.55
CA SER A 57 4.32 -9.64 -3.88
C SER A 57 3.38 -8.93 -4.86
N ARG A 58 2.16 -8.55 -4.42
CA ARG A 58 1.21 -7.80 -5.25
C ARG A 58 1.71 -6.41 -5.63
N ILE A 59 2.41 -5.74 -4.72
CA ILE A 59 3.03 -4.43 -4.98
C ILE A 59 4.17 -4.59 -5.99
N GLN A 60 5.04 -5.58 -5.80
CA GLN A 60 6.12 -5.89 -6.72
C GLN A 60 5.59 -6.22 -8.13
N ASP A 61 4.55 -7.04 -8.25
CA ASP A 61 3.97 -7.42 -9.55
C ASP A 61 3.30 -6.23 -10.26
N ARG A 62 2.59 -5.37 -9.52
CA ARG A 62 1.81 -4.26 -10.10
C ARG A 62 2.66 -3.01 -10.36
N PHE A 63 3.63 -2.72 -9.50
CA PHE A 63 4.40 -1.47 -9.53
C PHE A 63 5.89 -1.67 -9.78
N GLY A 64 6.40 -2.91 -9.70
CA GLY A 64 7.83 -3.20 -9.82
C GLY A 64 8.64 -2.60 -8.69
N VAL A 65 8.05 -2.55 -7.49
CA VAL A 65 8.59 -1.99 -6.26
C VAL A 65 8.63 -3.08 -5.20
N ASP A 66 9.84 -3.41 -4.74
CA ASP A 66 10.04 -4.38 -3.67
C ASP A 66 9.96 -3.66 -2.33
N VAL A 67 9.20 -4.23 -1.40
CA VAL A 67 8.91 -3.70 -0.07
C VAL A 67 8.92 -4.80 1.01
N GLU A 68 9.23 -6.05 0.65
CA GLU A 68 9.02 -7.21 1.54
C GLU A 68 9.73 -7.05 2.89
N GLU A 69 10.97 -6.56 2.88
CA GLU A 69 11.77 -6.35 4.08
C GLU A 69 11.22 -5.25 5.00
N GLU A 70 10.48 -4.29 4.46
CA GLU A 70 9.89 -3.19 5.24
C GLU A 70 8.48 -3.48 5.74
N LEU A 71 7.77 -4.49 5.22
CA LEU A 71 6.42 -4.84 5.69
C LEU A 71 6.47 -5.65 6.99
N THR A 72 6.76 -4.97 8.08
CA THR A 72 6.71 -5.53 9.44
C THR A 72 5.30 -5.45 10.04
N GLY A 73 5.07 -6.11 11.17
CA GLY A 73 3.79 -6.03 11.89
C GLY A 73 3.47 -4.61 12.37
N ASP A 74 4.51 -3.87 12.76
CA ASP A 74 4.43 -2.48 13.22
C ASP A 74 4.18 -1.46 12.11
N THR A 75 4.30 -1.87 10.83
CA THR A 75 4.14 -0.96 9.70
C THR A 75 2.68 -0.61 9.49
N SER A 76 2.38 0.67 9.28
CA SER A 76 1.03 1.15 8.93
C SER A 76 0.82 1.22 7.41
N PRO A 77 -0.44 1.16 6.92
CA PRO A 77 -0.71 1.35 5.49
C PRO A 77 -0.26 2.71 4.96
N ALA A 78 -0.29 3.78 5.77
CA ALA A 78 0.24 5.09 5.38
C ALA A 78 1.78 5.10 5.25
N GLU A 79 2.49 4.32 6.06
CA GLU A 79 3.95 4.14 5.91
C GLU A 79 4.28 3.38 4.64
N LEU A 80 3.59 2.26 4.39
CA LEU A 80 3.68 1.51 3.13
C LEU A 80 3.45 2.44 1.93
N GLN A 81 2.40 3.27 1.99
CA GLN A 81 2.07 4.21 0.93
C GLN A 81 3.23 5.17 0.63
N ARG A 82 3.80 5.79 1.67
CA ARG A 82 4.95 6.69 1.51
C ARG A 82 6.17 5.97 0.95
N LEU A 83 6.42 4.75 1.41
CA LEU A 83 7.54 3.93 0.96
C LEU A 83 7.42 3.62 -0.54
N VAL A 84 6.26 3.17 -1.01
CA VAL A 84 6.03 2.85 -2.43
C VAL A 84 6.19 4.08 -3.30
N ASN A 85 5.56 5.20 -2.93
CA ASN A 85 5.66 6.44 -3.71
C ASN A 85 7.11 6.97 -3.78
N THR A 86 7.87 6.89 -2.68
CA THR A 86 9.30 7.27 -2.67
C THR A 86 10.12 6.44 -3.67
N ARG A 87 9.84 5.14 -3.77
CA ARG A 87 10.53 4.23 -4.70
C ARG A 87 10.12 4.46 -6.16
N LEU A 88 8.85 4.78 -6.40
CA LEU A 88 8.35 5.14 -7.72
C LEU A 88 9.02 6.42 -8.25
N ASP A 89 9.17 7.43 -7.39
CA ASP A 89 9.83 8.69 -7.73
C ASP A 89 11.32 8.49 -8.04
N THR A 90 12.00 7.60 -7.32
CA THR A 90 13.43 7.29 -7.54
C THR A 90 13.68 6.55 -8.86
N LYS A 91 12.64 5.89 -9.40
CA LYS A 91 12.72 5.10 -10.64
C LYS A 91 12.27 5.89 -11.88
N ALA A 92 11.68 7.08 -11.70
CA ALA A 92 11.19 7.96 -12.76
C ALA A 92 12.32 8.77 -13.41
#